data_AF-A0A932L6B5-F1
#
_entry.id   AF-A0A932L6B5-F1
#
_cell.length_a   1.000
_cell.length_b   1.000
_cell.length_c   1.000
_cell.angle_alpha   90.00
_cell.angle_beta   90.00
_cell.angle_gamma   90.00
#
_symmetry.space_group_name_H-M   'P 1'
#
loop_
_entity.id
_entity.type
_entity.pdbx_description
1 polymer ?
#
loop_
_entity_poly.entity_id
_entity_poly.type
_entity_poly.pdbx_seq_one_letter_code
_entity_poly.pdbx_strand_id
1 'polypeptide(L)'
;AYTVLGDAVNLGSRVESLTKQYGVNMMVTEYTQAAVPGLISREIDLVRVKGKDTPVRLYEPLGFEGEVDAESIAKLSQHLAALTMYREQKWDAARVAFQELAASDPGRIIYKIYLERIAHFKEESPGPDWDGVYTHKEKS
;
A
#
# COMPACT_ATOMS: atom_id res chain seq x y z
N ALA A 1 27.37 -10.44 16.17
CA ALA A 1 26.15 -11.26 16.00
C ALA A 1 25.06 -10.35 15.47
N TYR A 2 24.76 -10.43 14.17
CA TYR A 2 23.84 -9.52 13.49
C TYR A 2 22.64 -10.34 13.04
N THR A 3 21.54 -10.24 13.78
CA THR A 3 20.47 -11.23 13.79
C THR A 3 19.38 -10.86 12.79
N VAL A 4 19.28 -11.63 11.71
CA VAL A 4 18.16 -11.64 10.73
C VAL A 4 16.79 -11.78 11.43
N LEU A 5 16.75 -12.38 12.63
CA LEU A 5 15.54 -12.46 13.47
C LEU A 5 15.07 -11.11 14.04
N GLY A 6 15.97 -10.18 14.37
CA GLY A 6 15.59 -8.90 14.97
C GLY A 6 14.86 -7.96 14.01
N ASP A 7 15.25 -8.01 12.74
CA ASP A 7 14.64 -7.24 11.65
C ASP A 7 13.24 -7.76 11.29
N ALA A 8 13.08 -9.09 11.24
CA ALA A 8 11.81 -9.73 10.93
C ALA A 8 10.75 -9.50 12.03
N VAL A 9 11.17 -9.53 13.30
CA VAL A 9 10.27 -9.30 14.46
C VAL A 9 9.84 -7.83 14.57
N ASN A 10 10.76 -6.88 14.35
CA ASN A 10 10.42 -5.44 14.31
C ASN A 10 9.53 -5.07 13.13
N LEU A 11 9.66 -5.78 12.00
CA LEU A 11 8.75 -5.63 10.87
C LEU A 11 7.38 -6.24 11.19
N GLY A 12 7.34 -7.43 11.80
CA GLY A 12 6.10 -8.13 12.15
C GLY A 12 5.19 -7.34 13.10
N SER A 13 5.73 -6.82 14.21
CA SER A 13 4.94 -6.04 15.19
C SER A 13 4.42 -4.72 14.61
N ARG A 14 5.17 -4.09 13.70
CA ARG A 14 4.72 -2.91 12.97
C ARG A 14 3.67 -3.25 11.93
N VAL A 15 3.84 -4.33 11.16
CA VAL A 15 2.84 -4.81 10.21
C VAL A 15 1.52 -5.10 10.92
N GLU A 16 1.54 -5.68 12.12
CA GLU A 16 0.34 -5.90 12.93
C GLU A 16 -0.31 -4.59 13.42
N SER A 17 0.48 -3.56 13.78
CA SER A 17 -0.10 -2.24 14.08
C SER A 17 -0.72 -1.58 12.84
N LEU A 18 -0.15 -1.85 11.66
CA LEU A 18 -0.57 -1.28 10.39
C LEU A 18 -1.84 -1.95 9.84
N THR A 19 -2.13 -3.23 10.14
CA THR A 19 -3.38 -3.90 9.69
C THR A 19 -4.61 -3.13 10.16
N LYS A 20 -4.60 -2.67 11.42
CA LYS A 20 -5.65 -1.80 11.99
C LYS A 20 -5.73 -0.46 11.28
N GLN A 21 -4.59 0.18 11.02
CA GLN A 21 -4.54 1.48 10.35
C GLN A 21 -5.09 1.40 8.91
N TYR A 22 -4.72 0.37 8.16
CA TYR A 22 -5.16 0.18 6.77
C TYR A 22 -6.50 -0.53 6.64
N GLY A 23 -7.09 -1.02 7.74
CA GLY A 23 -8.39 -1.69 7.73
C GLY A 23 -8.40 -3.04 7.04
N VAL A 24 -7.33 -3.81 7.17
CA VAL A 24 -7.19 -5.15 6.57
C VAL A 24 -6.93 -6.19 7.66
N ASN A 25 -7.35 -7.44 7.43
CA ASN A 25 -7.22 -8.50 8.43
C ASN A 25 -5.80 -9.07 8.52
N MET A 26 -5.08 -9.06 7.40
CA MET A 26 -3.73 -9.59 7.29
C MET A 26 -2.97 -8.79 6.25
N MET A 27 -1.67 -8.62 6.51
CA MET A 27 -0.73 -8.13 5.51
C MET A 27 0.51 -8.99 5.50
N VAL A 28 1.12 -9.06 4.33
CA VAL A 28 2.39 -9.71 4.07
C VAL A 28 3.33 -8.71 3.39
N THR A 29 4.63 -8.98 3.48
CA THR A 29 5.64 -8.16 2.80
C THR A 29 5.83 -8.63 1.36
N GLU A 30 6.47 -7.82 0.52
CA GLU A 30 6.88 -8.24 -0.83
C GLU A 30 7.71 -9.53 -0.84
N TYR A 31 8.53 -9.76 0.18
CA TYR A 31 9.34 -10.99 0.28
C TYR A 31 8.46 -12.22 0.48
N THR A 32 7.44 -12.11 1.33
CA THR A 32 6.49 -13.19 1.58
C THR A 32 5.59 -13.40 0.37
N GLN A 33 5.10 -12.32 -0.25
CA GLN A 33 4.27 -12.40 -1.44
C GLN A 33 5.02 -13.09 -2.58
N ALA A 34 6.29 -12.71 -2.83
CA ALA A 34 7.12 -13.32 -3.87
C ALA A 34 7.48 -14.80 -3.60
N ALA A 35 7.51 -15.21 -2.33
CA ALA A 35 7.80 -16.59 -1.93
C ALA A 35 6.60 -17.54 -2.07
N VAL A 36 5.40 -17.04 -2.40
CA VAL A 36 4.16 -17.83 -2.51
C VAL A 36 3.62 -17.74 -3.95
N PRO A 37 4.02 -18.64 -4.85
CA PRO A 37 3.54 -18.65 -6.23
C PRO A 37 2.02 -18.78 -6.33
N GLY A 38 1.42 -18.07 -7.28
CA GLY A 38 -0.03 -18.08 -7.50
C GLY A 38 -0.84 -17.30 -6.48
N LEU A 39 -0.22 -16.61 -5.51
CA LEU A 39 -0.93 -15.77 -4.56
C LEU A 39 -1.35 -14.45 -5.20
N ILE A 40 -2.65 -14.23 -5.31
CA ILE A 40 -3.23 -12.96 -5.68
C ILE A 40 -3.31 -12.07 -4.45
N SER A 41 -2.80 -10.85 -4.57
CA SER A 41 -2.75 -9.91 -3.47
C SER A 41 -2.98 -8.47 -3.92
N ARG A 42 -3.50 -7.65 -3.03
CA ARG A 42 -3.64 -6.21 -3.22
C ARG A 42 -2.47 -5.49 -2.58
N GLU A 43 -1.75 -4.68 -3.35
CA GLU A 43 -0.74 -3.79 -2.75
C GLU A 43 -1.42 -2.75 -1.85
N ILE A 44 -1.07 -2.72 -0.58
CA ILE A 44 -1.64 -1.79 0.41
C ILE A 44 -0.84 -0.50 0.45
N ASP A 45 0.48 -0.60 0.60
CA ASP A 45 1.34 0.57 0.73
C ASP A 45 2.82 0.26 0.46
N LEU A 46 3.58 1.31 0.17
CA LEU A 46 5.04 1.29 0.15
C LEU A 46 5.55 2.04 1.38
N VAL A 47 6.11 1.32 2.34
CA VAL A 47 6.49 1.88 3.65
C VAL A 47 7.99 1.83 3.88
N ARG A 48 8.51 2.83 4.59
CA ARG A 48 9.89 2.82 5.08
C ARG A 48 9.92 2.32 6.51
N VAL A 49 10.68 1.26 6.76
CA VAL A 49 10.92 0.76 8.12
C VAL A 49 12.02 1.60 8.75
N LYS A 50 11.81 2.13 9.96
CA LYS A 50 12.85 2.87 10.70
C LYS A 50 14.16 2.06 10.73
N GLY A 51 15.24 2.65 10.23
CA GLY A 51 16.56 2.02 10.14
C GLY A 51 16.86 1.32 8.81
N LYS A 52 15.96 1.35 7.82
CA LYS A 52 16.22 0.86 6.46
C LYS A 52 15.98 1.95 5.42
N ASP A 53 16.95 2.09 4.52
CA ASP A 53 16.88 3.05 3.40
C ASP A 53 16.06 2.52 2.23
N THR A 54 15.81 1.21 2.16
CA THR A 54 14.97 0.63 1.10
C THR A 54 13.52 0.51 1.59
N PRO A 55 12.56 1.13 0.88
CA PRO A 55 11.14 0.92 1.14
C PRO A 55 10.73 -0.54 0.91
N VAL A 56 9.69 -0.98 1.62
CA VAL A 56 9.13 -2.34 1.52
C VAL A 56 7.66 -2.23 1.15
N ARG A 57 7.22 -3.01 0.15
CA ARG A 57 5.79 -3.09 -0.19
C ARG A 57 5.05 -4.02 0.77
N LEU A 58 3.86 -3.60 1.14
CA LEU A 58 2.90 -4.38 1.93
C LEU A 58 1.74 -4.79 1.05
N TYR A 59 1.29 -6.03 1.22
CA TYR A 59 0.23 -6.64 0.44
C TYR A 59 -0.83 -7.27 1.34
N GLU A 60 -2.10 -7.16 0.97
CA GLU A 60 -3.23 -7.92 1.52
C GLU A 60 -3.44 -9.16 0.62
N PRO A 61 -3.24 -10.38 1.13
CA PRO A 61 -3.59 -11.59 0.40
C PRO A 61 -5.10 -11.67 0.14
N LEU A 62 -5.50 -12.03 -1.08
CA LEU A 62 -6.92 -12.19 -1.45
C LEU A 62 -7.31 -13.64 -1.72
N GLY A 63 -6.36 -14.47 -2.11
CA GLY A 63 -6.58 -15.88 -2.45
C GLY A 63 -5.58 -16.35 -3.49
N PHE A 64 -5.71 -17.60 -3.92
CA PHE A 64 -4.87 -18.12 -5.00
C PHE A 64 -5.52 -17.89 -6.38
N GLU A 65 -4.70 -17.97 -7.42
CA GLU A 65 -5.15 -18.00 -8.81
C GLU A 65 -6.26 -19.05 -9.00
N GLY A 66 -7.35 -18.65 -9.66
CA GLY A 66 -8.53 -19.49 -9.85
C GLY A 66 -9.53 -19.48 -8.68
N GLU A 67 -9.16 -18.98 -7.51
CA GLU A 67 -10.05 -18.84 -6.34
C GLU A 67 -10.62 -17.42 -6.21
N VAL A 68 -9.89 -16.43 -6.69
CA VAL A 68 -10.32 -15.02 -6.67
C VAL A 68 -11.27 -14.75 -7.84
N ASP A 69 -12.44 -14.20 -7.55
CA ASP A 69 -13.47 -13.92 -8.54
C ASP A 69 -13.07 -12.79 -9.53
N ALA A 70 -13.71 -12.78 -10.70
CA ALA A 70 -13.38 -11.84 -11.77
C ALA A 70 -13.65 -10.36 -11.40
N GLU A 71 -14.62 -10.09 -10.52
CA GLU A 71 -14.91 -8.72 -10.05
C GLU A 71 -13.76 -8.21 -9.17
N SER A 72 -13.27 -9.05 -8.26
CA SER A 72 -12.11 -8.79 -7.42
C SER A 72 -10.84 -8.55 -8.27
N ILE A 73 -10.62 -9.35 -9.32
CA ILE A 73 -9.49 -9.14 -10.26
C ILE A 73 -9.62 -7.81 -11.04
N ALA A 74 -10.83 -7.46 -11.48
CA ALA A 74 -11.07 -6.18 -12.15
C ALA A 74 -10.78 -5.00 -11.22
N LYS A 75 -11.25 -5.06 -9.97
CA LYS A 75 -10.98 -4.05 -8.93
C LYS A 75 -9.48 -3.94 -8.61
N LEU A 76 -8.75 -5.06 -8.58
CA LEU A 76 -7.28 -5.04 -8.41
C LEU A 76 -6.57 -4.30 -9.55
N SER A 77 -7.05 -4.48 -10.78
CA SER A 77 -6.47 -3.81 -11.95
C SER A 77 -6.69 -2.30 -11.90
N GLN A 78 -7.91 -1.87 -11.50
CA GLN A 78 -8.22 -0.46 -11.24
C GLN A 78 -7.38 0.13 -10.10
N HIS A 79 -7.21 -0.63 -9.02
CA HIS A 79 -6.38 -0.26 -7.88
C HIS A 79 -4.91 -0.04 -8.29
N LEU A 80 -4.34 -0.96 -9.08
CA LEU A 80 -2.97 -0.83 -9.57
C LEU A 80 -2.79 0.40 -10.49
N ALA A 81 -3.79 0.69 -11.33
CA ALA A 81 -3.78 1.88 -12.16
C ALA A 81 -3.80 3.16 -11.31
N ALA A 82 -4.64 3.21 -10.26
CA ALA A 82 -4.69 4.34 -9.34
C ALA A 82 -3.36 4.55 -8.59
N LEU A 83 -2.73 3.46 -8.13
CA LEU A 83 -1.39 3.51 -7.51
C LEU A 83 -0.31 3.99 -8.47
N THR A 84 -0.38 3.60 -9.74
CA THR A 84 0.56 4.07 -10.77
C THR A 84 0.43 5.58 -10.94
N MET A 85 -0.78 6.10 -11.11
CA MET A 85 -1.02 7.54 -11.22
C MET A 85 -0.56 8.31 -9.99
N TYR A 86 -0.77 7.74 -8.79
CA TYR A 86 -0.29 8.32 -7.54
C TYR A 86 1.24 8.44 -7.51
N ARG A 87 1.96 7.38 -7.90
CA ARG A 87 3.44 7.36 -7.93
C ARG A 87 4.02 8.26 -9.02
N GLU A 88 3.30 8.44 -10.12
CA GLU A 88 3.63 9.38 -11.18
C GLU A 88 3.26 10.84 -10.84
N GLN A 89 2.79 11.09 -9.61
CA GLN A 89 2.36 12.42 -9.15
C GLN A 89 1.23 13.04 -9.98
N LYS A 90 0.45 12.21 -10.70
CA LYS A 90 -0.73 12.63 -11.47
C LYS A 90 -1.92 12.79 -10.52
N TRP A 91 -1.82 13.75 -9.59
CA TRP A 91 -2.72 13.87 -8.44
C TRP A 91 -4.20 13.92 -8.80
N ASP A 92 -4.59 14.69 -9.81
CA ASP A 92 -5.99 14.78 -10.20
C ASP A 92 -6.54 13.48 -10.79
N ALA A 93 -5.75 12.79 -11.61
CA ALA A 93 -6.12 11.49 -12.17
C ALA A 93 -6.19 10.42 -11.08
N ALA A 94 -5.17 10.36 -10.21
CA ALA A 94 -5.15 9.45 -9.06
C ALA A 94 -6.34 9.69 -8.13
N ARG A 95 -6.68 10.97 -7.85
CA ARG A 95 -7.82 11.33 -7.01
C ARG A 95 -9.13 10.80 -7.57
N VAL A 96 -9.38 10.98 -8.87
CA VAL A 96 -10.60 10.47 -9.53
C VAL A 96 -10.66 8.94 -9.42
N ALA A 97 -9.56 8.25 -9.76
CA ALA A 97 -9.51 6.79 -9.69
C ALA A 97 -9.77 6.25 -8.26
N PHE A 98 -9.16 6.87 -7.24
CA PHE A 98 -9.41 6.48 -5.85
C PHE A 98 -10.81 6.84 -5.34
N GLN A 99 -11.45 7.90 -5.87
CA GLN A 99 -12.84 8.22 -5.56
C GLN A 99 -13.80 7.16 -6.11
N GLU A 100 -13.58 6.69 -7.34
CA GLU A 100 -14.37 5.61 -7.95
C GLU A 100 -14.20 4.29 -7.18
N LEU A 101 -12.96 3.95 -6.81
CA LEU A 101 -12.66 2.79 -5.96
C LEU A 101 -13.33 2.91 -4.58
N ALA A 102 -13.27 4.08 -3.93
CA ALA A 102 -13.94 4.33 -2.66
C ALA A 102 -15.47 4.26 -2.75
N ALA A 103 -16.06 4.67 -3.89
CA ALA A 103 -17.50 4.54 -4.10
C ALA A 103 -17.93 3.08 -4.31
N SER A 104 -17.10 2.28 -4.98
CA SER A 104 -17.39 0.85 -5.25
C SER A 104 -17.09 -0.09 -4.07
N ASP A 105 -16.24 0.30 -3.13
CA ASP A 105 -15.97 -0.42 -1.88
C ASP A 105 -15.81 0.57 -0.70
N PRO A 106 -16.93 1.14 -0.17
CA PRO A 106 -16.90 2.19 0.85
C PRO A 106 -16.28 1.79 2.20
N GLY A 107 -16.22 0.49 2.49
CA GLY A 107 -15.60 -0.07 3.69
C GLY A 107 -14.08 -0.11 3.61
N ARG A 108 -13.49 0.07 2.43
CA ARG A 108 -12.06 -0.08 2.20
C ARG A 108 -11.29 1.17 2.61
N ILE A 109 -10.73 1.10 3.82
CA ILE A 109 -10.05 2.23 4.48
C ILE A 109 -8.86 2.77 3.64
N ILE A 110 -8.11 1.91 2.95
CA ILE A 110 -6.96 2.34 2.14
C ILE A 110 -7.29 3.41 1.10
N TYR A 111 -8.49 3.41 0.52
CA TYR A 111 -8.84 4.41 -0.49
C TYR A 111 -9.01 5.80 0.12
N LYS A 112 -9.54 5.88 1.35
CA LYS A 112 -9.62 7.14 2.10
C LYS A 112 -8.21 7.65 2.44
N ILE A 113 -7.32 6.75 2.87
CA ILE A 113 -5.91 7.09 3.15
C ILE A 113 -5.23 7.68 1.91
N TYR A 114 -5.35 7.04 0.73
CA TYR A 114 -4.75 7.58 -0.49
C TYR A 114 -5.36 8.93 -0.90
N LEU A 115 -6.66 9.13 -0.72
CA LEU A 115 -7.30 10.43 -0.99
C LEU A 115 -6.78 11.54 -0.07
N GLU A 116 -6.58 11.25 1.22
CA GLU A 116 -5.97 12.19 2.17
C GLU A 116 -4.52 12.52 1.79
N ARG A 117 -3.72 11.52 1.42
CA ARG A 117 -2.34 11.70 0.95
C ARG A 117 -2.27 12.53 -0.33
N ILE A 118 -3.17 12.28 -1.28
CA ILE A 118 -3.26 13.06 -2.51
C ILE A 118 -3.63 14.51 -2.19
N ALA A 119 -4.58 14.75 -1.29
CA ALA A 119 -4.93 16.11 -0.88
C ALA A 119 -3.71 16.85 -0.28
N HIS A 120 -2.94 16.18 0.59
CA HIS A 120 -1.70 16.72 1.12
C HIS A 120 -0.66 17.02 0.02
N PHE A 121 -0.41 16.08 -0.89
CA PHE A 121 0.58 16.27 -1.96
C PHE A 121 0.16 17.25 -3.05
N LYS A 122 -1.14 17.56 -3.17
CA LYS A 122 -1.58 18.69 -4.02
C LYS A 122 -1.15 20.05 -3.44
N GLU A 123 -1.03 20.17 -2.12
CA GLU A 123 -0.56 21.38 -1.46
C GLU A 123 0.97 21.40 -1.35
N GLU A 124 1.58 20.25 -1.04
CA GLU A 124 3.01 20.07 -0.85
C GLU A 124 3.50 18.89 -1.69
N SER A 125 3.64 19.08 -3.01
CA SER A 125 4.12 18.00 -3.88
C SER A 125 5.54 17.60 -3.54
N PRO A 126 5.84 16.30 -3.48
CA PRO A 126 7.20 15.83 -3.29
C PRO A 126 8.05 16.12 -4.54
N GLY A 127 9.37 16.14 -4.39
CA GLY A 127 10.29 16.40 -5.49
C GLY A 127 10.27 15.31 -6.58
N PRO A 128 10.99 15.50 -7.70
CA PRO A 128 11.07 14.52 -8.78
C PRO A 128 11.73 13.19 -8.35
N ASP A 129 12.59 13.23 -7.32
CA ASP A 129 13.28 12.05 -6.77
C ASP A 129 12.45 11.29 -5.73
N TRP A 130 11.15 11.56 -5.66
CA TRP A 130 10.26 10.88 -4.72
C TRP A 130 10.10 9.41 -5.09
N ASP A 131 10.38 8.55 -4.12
CA ASP A 131 10.36 7.09 -4.29
C ASP A 131 8.98 6.46 -4.07
N GLY A 132 7.92 7.28 -3.99
CA GLY A 132 6.55 6.83 -3.80
C GLY A 132 6.16 6.55 -2.35
N VAL A 133 7.07 6.76 -1.38
CA VAL A 133 6.77 6.55 0.06
C VAL A 133 6.11 7.78 0.65
N TYR A 134 4.97 7.58 1.31
CA TYR A 134 4.38 8.62 2.14
C TYR A 134 5.09 8.67 3.51
N THR A 135 5.74 9.80 3.82
CA THR A 135 6.37 10.04 5.12
C THR A 135 5.59 11.11 5.86
N HIS A 136 4.98 10.75 7.00
CA HIS A 136 4.44 11.75 7.91
C HIS A 136 5.61 12.58 8.47
N LYS A 137 5.67 13.86 8.12
CA LYS A 137 6.48 14.82 8.88
C LYS A 137 5.75 15.02 10.21
N GLU A 138 6.19 14.36 11.28
CA GLU A 138 5.79 14.79 12.62
C GLU A 138 6.24 16.25 12.76
N LYS A 139 5.29 17.16 13.03
CA LYS A 139 5.65 18.53 13.41
C LYS A 139 6.48 18.43 14.68
N SER A 140 7.75 18.80 14.56
CA SER A 140 8.65 19.05 15.68
C SER A 140 8.14 20.19 16.55
#